data_AF-A0A8T5M069-F1
#
_entry.id   AF-A0A8T5M069-F1
#
_cell.length_a   1.000
_cell.length_b   1.000
_cell.length_c   1.000
_cell.angle_alpha   90.00
_cell.angle_beta   90.00
_cell.angle_gamma   90.00
#
_symmetry.space_group_name_H-M   'P 1'
#
loop_
_entity.id
_entity.type
_entity.pdbx_description
1 polymer ?
#
loop_
_entity_poly.entity_id
_entity_poly.type
_entity_poly.pdbx_seq_one_letter_code
_entity_poly.pdbx_strand_id
1 'polypeptide(L)'
;MKKRLFIAVLIPAVIQKKIQETIFPIVVPFKEELKIVARENLHFTVRFLGGWPEEKIPELVETLKPLSREKVFEIQLEKAGFFKNRVLWLGIQQGKIELQEKNQMIIQCLHVKPE
;
A
#
# COMPACT_ATOMS: atom_id res chain seq x y z
N MET A 1 -23.48 0.88 7.14
CA MET A 1 -22.43 0.15 7.92
C MET A 1 -21.11 0.88 7.71
N LYS A 2 -20.12 0.80 8.60
CA LYS A 2 -18.79 1.37 8.33
C LYS A 2 -17.85 0.32 7.70
N LYS A 3 -17.08 0.71 6.68
CA LYS A 3 -16.00 -0.10 6.09
C LYS A 3 -14.65 0.44 6.51
N ARG A 4 -13.68 -0.45 6.75
CA ARG A 4 -12.30 -0.03 7.00
C ARG A 4 -11.61 0.19 5.66
N LEU A 5 -11.23 1.43 5.37
CA LEU A 5 -10.69 1.82 4.07
C LEU A 5 -9.23 2.25 4.17
N PHE A 6 -8.53 2.09 3.06
CA PHE A 6 -7.20 2.61 2.81
C PHE A 6 -7.02 2.86 1.31
N ILE A 7 -6.04 3.68 0.96
CA ILE A 7 -5.62 3.95 -0.41
C ILE A 7 -4.24 3.31 -0.61
N ALA A 8 -4.04 2.64 -1.74
CA ALA A 8 -2.81 1.92 -2.01
C ALA A 8 -2.35 2.04 -3.46
N VAL A 9 -1.04 1.91 -3.66
CA VAL A 9 -0.42 1.64 -4.95
C VAL A 9 -0.28 0.13 -5.10
N LEU A 10 -0.87 -0.42 -6.15
CA LEU A 10 -0.82 -1.84 -6.45
C LEU A 10 0.52 -2.21 -7.11
N ILE A 11 1.02 -3.40 -6.78
CA ILE A 11 2.25 -3.92 -7.37
C ILE A 11 1.90 -4.65 -8.69
N PRO A 12 2.55 -4.34 -9.82
CA PRO A 12 2.32 -5.04 -11.08
C PRO A 12 2.57 -6.55 -10.95
N ALA A 13 1.78 -7.37 -11.66
CA ALA A 13 1.83 -8.84 -11.55
C ALA A 13 3.24 -9.43 -11.79
N VAL A 14 4.01 -8.85 -12.72
CA VAL A 14 5.39 -9.27 -13.01
C VAL A 14 6.29 -9.08 -11.78
N ILE A 15 6.14 -7.96 -11.07
CA ILE A 15 6.91 -7.66 -9.86
C ILE A 15 6.43 -8.53 -8.70
N GLN A 16 5.13 -8.77 -8.55
CA GLN A 16 4.59 -9.70 -7.55
C GLN A 16 5.18 -11.10 -7.71
N LYS A 17 5.26 -11.61 -8.95
CA LYS A 17 5.87 -12.91 -9.25
C LYS A 17 7.35 -12.93 -8.85
N LYS A 18 8.10 -11.88 -9.20
CA LYS A 18 9.52 -11.74 -8.82
C LYS A 18 9.71 -11.73 -7.31
N ILE A 19 8.87 -11.01 -6.56
CA ILE A 19 8.89 -11.01 -5.09
C ILE A 19 8.65 -12.42 -4.56
N GLN A 20 7.67 -13.15 -5.09
CA GLN A 20 7.39 -14.51 -4.68
C GLN A 20 8.62 -15.41 -4.92
N GLU A 21 9.21 -15.38 -6.11
CA GLU A 21 10.37 -16.20 -6.47
C GLU A 21 11.62 -15.88 -5.64
N THR A 22 11.84 -14.61 -5.26
CA THR A 22 13.03 -14.19 -4.53
C THR A 22 12.86 -14.26 -3.00
N ILE A 23 11.70 -13.89 -2.46
CA ILE A 23 11.48 -13.77 -1.02
C ILE A 23 10.83 -15.01 -0.42
N PHE A 24 9.91 -15.68 -1.13
CA PHE A 24 9.22 -16.83 -0.55
C PHE A 24 10.17 -17.96 -0.15
N PRO A 25 11.20 -18.34 -0.93
CA PRO A 25 12.13 -19.38 -0.50
C PRO A 25 12.83 -19.06 0.83
N ILE A 26 12.99 -17.78 1.16
CA ILE A 26 13.62 -17.32 2.41
C ILE A 26 12.64 -17.39 3.58
N VAL A 27 11.35 -17.12 3.35
CA VAL A 27 10.34 -17.01 4.42
C VAL A 27 9.50 -18.28 4.62
N VAL A 28 9.38 -19.11 3.59
CA VAL A 28 8.63 -20.38 3.61
C VAL A 28 9.10 -21.33 4.72
N PRO A 29 10.41 -21.45 5.05
CA PRO A 29 10.85 -22.24 6.19
C PRO A 29 10.21 -21.81 7.53
N PHE A 30 9.83 -20.53 7.64
CA PHE A 30 9.21 -19.95 8.84
C PHE A 30 7.68 -19.85 8.74
N LYS A 31 7.04 -20.54 7.78
CA LYS A 31 5.58 -20.43 7.52
C LYS A 31 4.69 -20.82 8.72
N GLU A 32 5.21 -21.60 9.66
CA GLU A 32 4.48 -21.99 10.88
C GLU A 32 4.45 -20.83 11.90
N GLU A 33 5.41 -19.91 11.80
CA GLU A 33 5.54 -18.73 12.66
C GLU A 33 5.07 -17.45 11.96
N LEU A 34 5.05 -17.45 10.61
CA LEU A 34 4.73 -16.30 9.77
C LEU A 34 3.51 -16.56 8.90
N LYS A 35 2.50 -15.71 9.04
CA LYS A 35 1.40 -15.64 8.07
C LYS A 35 1.87 -14.92 6.80
N ILE A 36 2.12 -15.69 5.75
CA ILE A 36 2.49 -15.15 4.44
C ILE A 36 1.27 -14.48 3.79
N VAL A 37 1.46 -13.25 3.32
CA VAL A 37 0.43 -12.48 2.60
C VAL A 37 0.24 -13.07 1.21
N ALA A 38 -1.01 -13.26 0.79
CA ALA A 38 -1.33 -13.70 -0.57
C ALA A 38 -0.79 -12.70 -1.61
N ARG A 39 -0.36 -13.20 -2.76
CA ARG A 39 0.33 -12.41 -3.80
C ARG A 39 -0.50 -11.21 -4.27
N GLU A 40 -1.79 -11.42 -4.46
CA GLU A 40 -2.78 -10.43 -4.88
C GLU A 40 -3.01 -9.32 -3.84
N ASN A 41 -2.64 -9.57 -2.58
CA ASN A 41 -2.75 -8.60 -1.50
C ASN A 41 -1.48 -7.77 -1.31
N LEU A 42 -0.43 -7.97 -2.11
CA LEU A 42 0.79 -7.16 -2.03
C LEU A 42 0.55 -5.75 -2.60
N HIS A 43 0.74 -4.75 -1.75
CA HIS A 43 0.53 -3.34 -2.09
C HIS A 43 1.37 -2.42 -1.21
N PHE A 44 1.54 -1.18 -1.66
CA PHE A 44 2.01 -0.09 -0.80
C PHE A 44 0.81 0.70 -0.31
N THR A 45 0.53 0.62 0.99
CA THR A 45 -0.48 1.52 1.59
C THR A 45 0.06 2.94 1.58
N VAL A 46 -0.69 3.86 0.96
CA VAL A 46 -0.39 5.30 0.93
C VAL A 46 -1.04 6.01 2.10
N ARG A 47 -2.31 5.68 2.39
CA ARG A 47 -3.11 6.31 3.44
C ARG A 47 -4.10 5.32 4.04
N PHE A 48 -4.12 5.18 5.36
CA PHE A 48 -5.24 4.56 6.06
C PHE A 48 -6.33 5.61 6.30
N LEU A 49 -7.59 5.28 5.97
CA LEU A 49 -8.74 6.17 6.16
C LEU A 49 -9.63 5.75 7.34
N GLY A 50 -9.36 4.59 7.94
CA GLY A 50 -10.13 4.10 9.07
C GLY A 50 -11.56 3.69 8.69
N GLY A 51 -12.49 3.83 9.63
CA GLY A 51 -13.89 3.45 9.45
C GLY A 51 -14.70 4.52 8.72
N TRP A 52 -15.07 4.24 7.47
CA TRP A 52 -15.83 5.15 6.62
C TRP A 52 -17.28 4.68 6.43
N PRO A 53 -18.30 5.58 6.44
CA PRO A 53 -19.67 5.20 6.12
C PRO A 53 -19.77 4.63 4.69
N GLU A 54 -20.32 3.42 4.54
CA GLU A 54 -20.41 2.72 3.25
C GLU A 54 -21.18 3.53 2.20
N GLU A 55 -22.25 4.19 2.63
CA GLU A 55 -23.06 5.08 1.81
C GLU A 55 -22.31 6.31 1.26
N LYS A 56 -21.18 6.68 1.89
CA LYS A 56 -20.32 7.80 1.45
C LYS A 56 -19.11 7.37 0.63
N ILE A 57 -18.97 6.07 0.32
CA ILE A 57 -17.87 5.58 -0.51
C ILE A 57 -17.93 6.14 -1.95
N PRO A 58 -19.09 6.24 -2.62
CA PRO A 58 -19.16 6.82 -3.96
C PRO A 58 -18.66 8.28 -3.99
N GLU A 59 -19.05 9.09 -3.00
CA GLU A 59 -18.58 10.48 -2.84
C GLU A 59 -17.06 10.55 -2.61
N LEU A 60 -16.52 9.65 -1.78
CA LEU A 60 -15.09 9.51 -1.56
C LEU A 60 -14.34 9.21 -2.86
N VAL A 61 -14.86 8.29 -3.69
CA VAL A 61 -14.25 7.93 -4.99
C VAL A 61 -14.24 9.13 -5.94
N GLU A 62 -15.34 9.87 -6.06
CA GLU A 62 -15.40 11.07 -6.90
C GLU A 62 -14.44 12.18 -6.39
N THR A 63 -14.31 12.32 -5.07
CA THR A 63 -13.37 13.28 -4.45
C THR A 63 -11.90 12.95 -4.79
N LEU A 64 -11.55 11.67 -4.89
CA LEU A 64 -10.20 11.20 -5.21
C LEU A 64 -9.92 11.11 -6.72
N LYS A 65 -10.95 11.19 -7.56
CA LYS A 65 -10.85 11.08 -9.03
C LYS A 65 -9.82 12.00 -9.67
N PRO A 66 -9.61 13.26 -9.23
CA PRO A 66 -8.56 14.12 -9.80
C PRO A 66 -7.15 13.53 -9.68
N LEU A 67 -6.89 12.70 -8.66
CA LEU A 67 -5.59 12.04 -8.45
C LEU A 67 -5.23 11.04 -9.56
N SER A 68 -6.22 10.59 -10.35
CA SER A 68 -5.97 9.69 -11.49
C SER A 68 -5.16 10.35 -12.62
N ARG A 69 -5.07 11.68 -12.65
CA ARG A 69 -4.34 12.46 -13.66
C ARG A 69 -2.91 12.77 -13.24
N GLU A 70 -2.51 12.29 -12.07
CA GLU A 70 -1.18 12.52 -11.54
C GLU A 70 -0.09 11.84 -12.36
N LYS A 71 1.10 12.44 -12.34
CA LYS A 71 2.25 11.89 -13.05
C LYS A 71 2.61 10.50 -12.52
N VAL A 72 2.95 9.62 -13.45
CA VAL A 72 3.55 8.32 -13.15
C VAL A 72 4.93 8.55 -12.53
N PHE A 73 5.30 7.69 -11.59
CA PHE A 73 6.61 7.68 -10.95
C PHE A 73 7.11 6.25 -10.81
N GLU A 74 8.41 6.10 -10.59
CA GLU A 74 9.05 4.81 -10.44
C GLU A 74 9.26 4.46 -8.98
N ILE A 75 9.05 3.19 -8.65
CA ILE A 75 9.38 2.62 -7.33
C ILE A 75 10.44 1.56 -7.54
N GLN A 76 11.60 1.74 -6.90
CA GLN A 76 12.61 0.71 -6.79
C GLN A 76 12.51 0.06 -5.42
N LEU A 77 12.38 -1.27 -5.39
CA LEU A 77 12.36 -2.04 -4.15
C LEU A 77 13.78 -2.26 -3.63
N GLU A 78 13.93 -2.26 -2.30
CA GLU A 78 15.19 -2.51 -1.61
C GLU A 78 15.11 -3.81 -0.77
N LYS A 79 16.02 -3.93 0.20
CA LYS A 79 16.06 -4.99 1.21
C LYS A 79 14.77 -5.11 1.99
N ALA A 80 14.54 -6.32 2.48
CA ALA A 80 13.48 -6.58 3.44
C ALA A 80 13.87 -6.11 4.85
N GLY A 81 12.87 -5.82 5.68
CA GLY A 81 13.04 -5.45 7.07
C GLY A 81 11.88 -5.93 7.94
N PHE A 82 11.98 -5.74 9.26
CA PHE A 82 10.94 -6.17 10.20
C PHE A 82 10.38 -5.00 10.99
N PHE A 83 9.06 -4.96 11.15
CA PHE A 83 8.40 -4.11 12.16
C PHE A 83 8.12 -4.94 13.41
N LYS A 84 8.78 -4.58 14.51
CA LYS A 84 8.57 -5.18 15.85
C LYS A 84 8.59 -6.72 15.85
N ASN A 85 9.38 -7.34 14.96
CA ASN A 85 9.44 -8.78 14.70
C ASN A 85 8.08 -9.44 14.35
N ARG A 86 7.06 -8.66 13.96
CA ARG A 86 5.71 -9.16 13.64
C ARG A 86 5.36 -9.10 12.17
N VAL A 87 6.00 -8.20 11.42
CA VAL A 87 5.73 -7.98 10.00
C VAL A 87 7.04 -7.87 9.26
N LEU A 88 7.27 -8.79 8.32
CA LEU A 88 8.29 -8.66 7.30
C LEU A 88 7.76 -7.78 6.18
N TRP A 89 8.52 -6.77 5.77
CA TRP A 89 8.16 -5.84 4.71
C TRP A 89 9.33 -5.66 3.74
N LEU A 90 9.02 -5.22 2.51
CA LEU A 90 10.01 -4.84 1.50
C LEU A 90 10.19 -3.33 1.50
N GLY A 91 11.44 -2.90 1.58
CA GLY A 91 11.79 -1.49 1.54
C GLY A 91 11.62 -0.89 0.16
N ILE A 92 11.59 0.43 0.13
CA ILE A 92 11.66 1.23 -1.09
C ILE A 92 13.04 1.89 -1.08
N GLN A 93 13.74 1.91 -2.20
CA GLN A 93 14.98 2.66 -2.40
C GLN A 93 14.71 4.00 -3.07
N GLN A 94 13.89 4.00 -4.13
CA GLN A 94 13.46 5.15 -4.92
C GLN A 94 11.93 5.18 -5.01
N GLY A 95 11.31 6.36 -5.05
CA GLY A 95 9.85 6.50 -5.08
C GLY A 95 9.22 6.89 -3.73
N LYS A 96 10.04 7.10 -2.69
CA LYS A 96 9.55 7.46 -1.33
C LYS A 96 8.93 8.85 -1.30
N ILE A 97 9.59 9.82 -1.91
CA ILE A 97 9.16 11.22 -1.91
C ILE A 97 7.85 11.32 -2.68
N GLU A 98 7.77 10.66 -3.82
CA GLU A 98 6.59 10.61 -4.67
C GLU A 98 5.40 9.97 -3.93
N LEU A 99 5.62 8.88 -3.19
CA LEU A 99 4.57 8.30 -2.32
C LEU A 99 4.12 9.26 -1.20
N GLN A 100 5.05 10.01 -0.60
CA GLN A 100 4.74 11.02 0.42
C GLN A 100 3.93 12.17 -0.19
N GLU A 101 4.27 12.62 -1.39
CA GLU A 101 3.53 13.62 -2.14
C GLU A 101 2.12 13.13 -2.46
N LYS A 102 1.94 11.87 -2.91
CA LYS A 102 0.60 11.29 -3.12
C LYS A 102 -0.22 11.24 -1.83
N ASN A 103 0.39 10.89 -0.71
CA ASN A 103 -0.27 10.97 0.59
C ASN A 103 -0.70 12.42 0.93
N GLN A 104 0.15 13.40 0.68
CA GLN A 104 -0.18 14.81 0.92
C GLN A 104 -1.33 15.31 0.03
N MET A 105 -1.35 14.92 -1.25
CA MET A 105 -2.43 15.23 -2.18
C MET A 105 -3.76 14.59 -1.75
N ILE A 106 -3.73 13.33 -1.30
CA ILE A 106 -4.90 12.66 -0.73
C ILE A 106 -5.46 13.46 0.46
N ILE A 107 -4.61 13.92 1.37
CA ILE A 107 -5.05 14.75 2.52
C ILE A 107 -5.73 16.02 2.04
N GLN A 108 -5.14 16.71 1.05
CA GLN A 108 -5.69 17.94 0.48
C GLN A 108 -7.05 17.73 -0.18
N CYS A 109 -7.22 16.65 -0.97
CA CYS A 109 -8.50 16.33 -1.60
C CYS A 109 -9.60 16.02 -0.58
N LEU A 110 -9.26 15.28 0.49
CA LEU A 110 -10.25 14.78 1.43
C LEU A 110 -10.70 15.84 2.45
N HIS A 111 -9.94 16.91 2.67
CA HIS A 111 -10.13 17.84 3.81
C HIS A 111 -10.19 17.12 5.18
N VAL A 112 -9.78 15.85 5.24
CA VAL A 112 -9.80 15.03 6.46
C VAL A 112 -8.49 15.26 7.18
N LYS A 113 -8.54 15.82 8.39
CA LYS A 113 -7.36 15.91 9.26
C LYS A 113 -6.84 14.50 9.57
N PRO A 114 -5.52 14.29 9.66
CA PRO A 114 -5.00 13.03 10.20
C PRO A 114 -5.59 12.81 11.59
N GLU A 115 -6.20 11.64 11.80
CA GLU A 115 -6.30 11.07 13.15
C GLU A 115 -4.91 10.60 13.61
#